data_AF-A0A4Q2YV14-F1
#
_entry.id   AF-A0A4Q2YV14-F1
#
_cell.length_a   1.000
_cell.length_b   1.000
_cell.length_c   1.000
_cell.angle_alpha   90.00
_cell.angle_beta   90.00
_cell.angle_gamma   90.00
#
_symmetry.space_group_name_H-M   'P 1'
#
loop_
_entity.id
_entity.type
_entity.pdbx_description
1 polymer ?
#
loop_
_entity_poly.entity_id
_entity_poly.type
_entity_poly.pdbx_seq_one_letter_code
_entity_poly.pdbx_strand_id
1 'polypeptide(L)'
;MAKGSKSAVERSAFYTFLGNAKDEALAKRALDLALTEEPGKTVSASIIGAAAKNHPGLAVDFAQANQAAVDRLIDASARARFLAGLAAASNDPAMIAKLERIAAPLPADVRKPYDKTLASLKERSVSRPRIKSEIASWLKAK
;
A
#
# COMPACT_ATOMS: atom_id res chain seq x y z
N MET A 1 11.55 11.47 -18.06
CA MET A 1 11.70 10.15 -18.73
C MET A 1 10.34 9.53 -19.05
N ALA A 2 9.45 9.28 -18.08
CA ALA A 2 8.12 8.71 -18.37
C ALA A 2 7.26 9.55 -19.34
N LYS A 3 7.10 10.86 -19.09
CA LYS A 3 6.35 11.78 -19.96
C LYS A 3 6.86 11.88 -21.41
N GLY A 4 8.12 11.50 -21.66
CA GLY A 4 8.75 11.51 -22.98
C GLY A 4 8.68 10.18 -23.73
N SER A 5 8.27 9.08 -23.09
CA SER A 5 8.16 7.78 -23.76
C SER A 5 6.89 7.72 -24.60
N LYS A 6 7.03 7.29 -25.86
CA LYS A 6 5.90 7.05 -26.78
C LYS A 6 5.17 5.71 -26.48
N SER A 7 5.76 4.84 -25.65
CA SER A 7 5.20 3.54 -25.29
C SER A 7 4.36 3.61 -24.01
N ALA A 8 3.08 3.20 -24.10
CA ALA A 8 2.21 3.09 -22.94
C ALA A 8 2.72 2.07 -21.91
N VAL A 9 3.39 1.00 -22.37
CA VAL A 9 3.96 -0.05 -21.53
C VAL A 9 5.15 0.48 -20.73
N GLU A 10 6.06 1.23 -21.37
CA GLU A 10 7.21 1.84 -20.68
C GLU A 10 6.77 2.87 -19.64
N ARG A 11 5.78 3.72 -19.97
CA ARG A 11 5.24 4.68 -19.01
C ARG A 11 4.68 4.00 -17.77
N SER A 12 3.85 2.96 -17.96
CA SER A 12 3.31 2.16 -16.85
C SER A 12 4.42 1.51 -16.01
N ALA A 13 5.47 0.99 -16.64
CA ALA A 13 6.62 0.42 -15.94
C ALA A 13 7.39 1.48 -15.14
N PHE A 14 7.66 2.65 -15.72
CA PHE A 14 8.36 3.74 -15.02
C PHE A 14 7.56 4.28 -13.84
N TYR A 15 6.25 4.41 -13.98
CA TYR A 15 5.39 4.84 -12.87
C TYR A 15 5.31 3.80 -11.75
N THR A 16 5.30 2.52 -12.11
CA THR A 16 5.42 1.43 -11.13
C THR A 16 6.77 1.46 -10.42
N PHE A 17 7.87 1.74 -11.12
CA PHE A 17 9.19 1.87 -10.50
C PHE A 17 9.30 3.09 -9.58
N LEU A 18 8.68 4.22 -9.95
CA LEU A 18 8.58 5.41 -9.10
C LEU A 18 7.81 5.11 -7.80
N GLY A 19 6.69 4.41 -7.88
CA GLY A 19 5.97 3.95 -6.69
C GLY A 19 6.78 2.96 -5.84
N ASN A 20 7.64 2.13 -6.44
CA ASN A 20 8.52 1.20 -5.71
C ASN A 20 9.83 1.86 -5.21
N ALA A 21 9.99 3.18 -5.28
CA ALA A 21 11.16 3.83 -4.72
C ALA A 21 11.25 3.60 -3.21
N LYS A 22 12.44 3.25 -2.71
CA LYS A 22 12.72 3.20 -1.27
C LYS A 22 12.81 4.59 -0.65
N ASP A 23 13.04 5.61 -1.47
CA ASP A 23 13.05 7.01 -1.08
C ASP A 23 11.61 7.52 -0.88
N GLU A 24 11.34 8.09 0.29
CA GLU A 24 10.01 8.59 0.66
C GLU A 24 9.59 9.81 -0.17
N ALA A 25 10.52 10.71 -0.51
CA ALA A 25 10.22 11.91 -1.29
C ALA A 25 9.84 11.55 -2.74
N LEU A 26 10.48 10.53 -3.31
CA LEU A 26 10.08 9.98 -4.62
C LEU A 26 8.72 9.31 -4.56
N ALA A 27 8.42 8.56 -3.49
CA ALA A 27 7.10 7.96 -3.30
C ALA A 27 6.00 9.02 -3.19
N LYS A 28 6.24 10.12 -2.46
CA LYS A 28 5.32 11.27 -2.39
C LYS A 28 5.04 11.86 -3.76
N ARG A 29 6.09 12.14 -4.55
CA ARG A 29 5.93 12.66 -5.93
C ARG A 29 5.15 11.70 -6.83
N ALA A 30 5.34 10.39 -6.66
CA ALA A 30 4.57 9.39 -7.41
C ALA A 30 3.09 9.41 -7.00
N LEU A 31 2.79 9.54 -5.70
CA LEU A 31 1.43 9.68 -5.21
C LEU A 31 0.77 10.98 -5.70
N ASP A 32 1.49 12.10 -5.71
CA ASP A 32 0.99 13.36 -6.28
C ASP A 32 0.65 13.21 -7.76
N LEU A 33 1.49 12.51 -8.52
CA LEU A 33 1.24 12.20 -9.92
C LEU A 33 -0.02 11.32 -10.10
N ALA A 34 -0.27 10.39 -9.19
CA ALA A 34 -1.44 9.52 -9.23
C ALA A 34 -2.77 10.28 -9.06
N LEU A 35 -2.75 11.49 -8.47
CA LEU A 35 -3.93 12.37 -8.40
C LEU A 35 -4.21 13.13 -9.70
N THR A 36 -3.28 13.11 -10.64
CA THR A 36 -3.45 13.77 -11.94
C THR A 36 -4.13 12.85 -12.95
N GLU A 37 -4.64 13.43 -14.03
CA GLU A 37 -5.20 12.68 -15.15
C GLU A 37 -4.13 12.03 -16.05
N GLU A 38 -2.84 12.38 -15.88
CA GLU A 38 -1.74 11.95 -16.77
C GLU A 38 -1.57 10.43 -16.86
N PRO A 39 -1.60 9.64 -15.75
CA PRO A 39 -1.42 8.20 -15.83
C PRO A 39 -2.68 7.46 -16.31
N GLY A 40 -3.87 8.06 -16.13
CA GLY A 40 -5.16 7.38 -16.24
C GLY A 40 -5.46 6.48 -15.04
N LYS A 41 -6.75 6.17 -14.83
CA LYS A 41 -7.28 5.55 -13.61
C LYS A 41 -6.53 4.28 -13.16
N THR A 42 -6.34 3.33 -14.06
CA THR A 42 -5.70 2.04 -13.77
C THR A 42 -4.24 2.20 -13.35
N VAL A 43 -3.52 3.13 -14.00
CA VAL A 43 -2.11 3.37 -13.70
C VAL A 43 -1.97 4.15 -12.40
N SER A 44 -2.82 5.13 -12.14
CA SER A 44 -2.86 5.84 -10.86
C SER A 44 -3.10 4.89 -9.68
N ALA A 45 -4.06 3.96 -9.79
CA ALA A 45 -4.27 2.92 -8.77
C ALA A 45 -3.03 2.02 -8.58
N SER A 46 -2.34 1.69 -9.67
CA SER A 46 -1.10 0.90 -9.64
C SER A 46 0.06 1.65 -8.98
N ILE A 47 0.17 2.97 -9.17
CA ILE A 47 1.17 3.80 -8.50
C ILE A 47 0.96 3.80 -6.98
N ILE A 48 -0.28 4.00 -6.52
CA ILE A 48 -0.63 4.01 -5.09
C ILE A 48 -0.33 2.64 -4.47
N GLY A 49 -0.72 1.55 -5.14
CA GLY A 49 -0.41 0.19 -4.69
C GLY A 49 1.09 -0.13 -4.68
N ALA A 50 1.86 0.45 -5.61
CA ALA A 50 3.32 0.31 -5.61
C ALA A 50 3.98 1.07 -4.45
N ALA A 51 3.55 2.30 -4.18
CA ALA A 51 4.00 3.10 -3.04
C ALA A 51 3.78 2.36 -1.70
N ALA A 52 2.64 1.70 -1.56
CA ALA A 52 2.31 0.91 -0.38
C ALA A 52 3.28 -0.25 -0.08
N LYS A 53 4.01 -0.77 -1.07
CA LYS A 53 4.94 -1.89 -0.86
C LYS A 53 6.12 -1.52 0.03
N ASN A 54 6.65 -0.30 -0.13
CA ASN A 54 7.77 0.20 0.66
C ASN A 54 7.33 1.21 1.72
N HIS A 55 6.27 1.96 1.45
CA HIS A 55 5.76 3.05 2.30
C HIS A 55 4.27 2.85 2.63
N PRO A 56 3.90 1.75 3.30
CA PRO A 56 2.50 1.43 3.59
C PRO A 56 1.81 2.50 4.45
N GLY A 57 2.54 3.12 5.40
CA GLY A 57 2.04 4.25 6.20
C GLY A 57 1.59 5.41 5.33
N LEU A 58 2.53 5.90 4.51
CA LEU A 58 2.32 7.00 3.57
C LEU A 58 1.15 6.72 2.61
N ALA A 59 1.07 5.51 2.05
CA ALA A 59 0.02 5.16 1.10
C ALA A 59 -1.37 5.12 1.76
N VAL A 60 -1.46 4.61 3.00
CA VAL A 60 -2.73 4.62 3.76
C VAL A 60 -3.12 6.06 4.13
N ASP A 61 -2.19 6.88 4.63
CA ASP A 61 -2.46 8.30 4.93
C ASP A 61 -2.92 9.07 3.70
N PHE A 62 -2.23 8.88 2.57
CA PHE A 62 -2.58 9.49 1.30
C PHE A 62 -3.97 9.08 0.83
N ALA A 63 -4.31 7.79 0.92
CA ALA A 63 -5.63 7.31 0.52
C ALA A 63 -6.76 7.85 1.41
N GLN A 64 -6.51 8.02 2.71
CA GLN A 64 -7.48 8.65 3.62
C GLN A 64 -7.65 10.15 3.32
N ALA A 65 -6.55 10.87 3.10
CA ALA A 65 -6.58 12.30 2.80
C ALA A 65 -7.25 12.59 1.44
N ASN A 66 -7.16 11.67 0.48
CA ASN A 66 -7.65 11.82 -0.88
C ASN A 66 -8.76 10.82 -1.24
N GLN A 67 -9.56 10.39 -0.27
CA GLN A 67 -10.49 9.25 -0.42
C GLN A 67 -11.38 9.37 -1.66
N ALA A 68 -12.02 10.52 -1.88
CA ALA A 68 -12.89 10.72 -3.04
C ALA A 68 -12.15 10.61 -4.39
N ALA A 69 -10.89 11.03 -4.45
CA ALA A 69 -10.09 10.89 -5.67
C ALA A 69 -9.70 9.42 -5.90
N VAL A 70 -9.21 8.74 -4.86
CA VAL A 70 -8.80 7.33 -4.92
C VAL A 70 -9.99 6.42 -5.25
N ASP A 71 -11.15 6.67 -4.67
CA ASP A 71 -12.37 5.91 -4.94
C ASP A 71 -12.80 5.99 -6.42
N ARG A 72 -12.54 7.11 -7.11
CA ARG A 72 -12.84 7.24 -8.55
C ARG A 72 -11.90 6.45 -9.46
N LEU A 73 -10.73 6.05 -8.95
CA LEU A 73 -9.76 5.24 -9.67
C LEU A 73 -10.13 3.75 -9.66
N ILE A 74 -11.02 3.33 -8.74
CA ILE A 74 -11.24 1.93 -8.39
C ILE A 74 -12.73 1.60 -8.42
N ASP A 75 -13.03 0.47 -9.05
CA ASP A 75 -14.38 -0.09 -9.05
C ASP A 75 -14.90 -0.30 -7.62
N ALA A 76 -16.18 -0.01 -7.39
CA ALA A 76 -16.80 -0.04 -6.08
C ALA A 76 -16.63 -1.41 -5.39
N SER A 77 -16.71 -2.51 -6.15
CA SER A 77 -16.56 -3.87 -5.62
C SER A 77 -15.13 -4.18 -5.14
N ALA A 78 -14.12 -3.46 -5.66
CA ALA A 78 -12.71 -3.69 -5.36
C ALA A 78 -12.13 -2.73 -4.31
N ARG A 79 -12.83 -1.63 -3.99
CA ARG A 79 -12.32 -0.55 -3.11
C ARG A 79 -11.85 -1.03 -1.74
N ALA A 80 -12.70 -1.78 -1.03
CA ALA A 80 -12.36 -2.27 0.29
C ALA A 80 -11.10 -3.15 0.28
N ARG A 81 -10.99 -4.04 -0.72
CA ARG A 81 -9.80 -4.90 -0.89
C ARG A 81 -8.56 -4.08 -1.21
N PHE A 82 -8.68 -3.08 -2.07
CA PHE A 82 -7.56 -2.21 -2.43
C PHE A 82 -7.06 -1.41 -1.22
N LEU A 83 -7.96 -0.70 -0.53
CA LEU A 83 -7.62 0.15 0.61
C LEU A 83 -7.05 -0.66 1.78
N ALA A 84 -7.66 -1.81 2.11
CA ALA A 84 -7.08 -2.73 3.08
C ALA A 84 -5.71 -3.26 2.65
N GLY A 85 -5.51 -3.50 1.34
CA GLY A 85 -4.26 -3.98 0.77
C GLY A 85 -3.08 -3.01 0.90
N LEU A 86 -3.33 -1.70 0.99
CA LEU A 86 -2.26 -0.70 1.16
C LEU A 86 -1.48 -0.87 2.46
N ALA A 87 -2.13 -1.40 3.51
CA ALA A 87 -1.49 -1.66 4.79
C ALA A 87 -0.70 -2.98 4.81
N ALA A 88 -0.89 -3.87 3.84
CA ALA A 88 -0.49 -5.28 3.93
C ALA A 88 1.02 -5.51 4.06
N ALA A 89 1.85 -4.58 3.57
CA ALA A 89 3.31 -4.66 3.67
C ALA A 89 3.88 -4.11 4.98
N SER A 90 3.06 -3.48 5.83
CA SER A 90 3.53 -2.86 7.07
C SER A 90 4.08 -3.88 8.07
N ASN A 91 5.12 -3.45 8.79
CA ASN A 91 5.63 -4.14 9.98
C ASN A 91 5.55 -3.24 11.23
N ASP A 92 4.93 -2.06 11.10
CA ASP A 92 4.72 -1.13 12.21
C ASP A 92 3.49 -1.58 13.01
N PRO A 93 3.62 -1.87 14.32
CA PRO A 93 2.49 -2.18 15.19
C PRO A 93 1.40 -1.10 15.19
N ALA A 94 1.75 0.18 15.01
CA ALA A 94 0.78 1.28 14.97
C ALA A 94 -0.18 1.18 13.76
N MET A 95 0.23 0.49 12.69
CA MET A 95 -0.63 0.25 11.53
C MET A 95 -1.86 -0.60 11.88
N ILE A 96 -1.74 -1.54 12.83
CA ILE A 96 -2.86 -2.38 13.27
C ILE A 96 -3.96 -1.50 13.85
N ALA A 97 -3.61 -0.66 14.84
CA ALA A 97 -4.57 0.25 15.49
C ALA A 97 -5.16 1.28 14.50
N LYS A 98 -4.37 1.73 13.53
CA LYS A 98 -4.85 2.61 12.45
C LYS A 98 -5.89 1.90 11.57
N LEU A 99 -5.59 0.69 11.11
CA LEU A 99 -6.47 -0.06 10.23
C LEU A 99 -7.76 -0.51 10.95
N GLU A 100 -7.69 -0.80 12.25
CA GLU A 100 -8.87 -1.05 13.10
C GLU A 100 -9.80 0.17 13.17
N ARG A 101 -9.24 1.38 13.38
CA ARG A 101 -10.05 2.62 13.37
C ARG A 101 -10.72 2.88 12.03
N ILE A 102 -10.03 2.58 10.92
CA ILE A 102 -10.60 2.71 9.57
C ILE A 102 -11.74 1.71 9.35
N ALA A 103 -11.57 0.47 9.84
CA ALA A 103 -12.52 -0.62 9.65
C ALA A 103 -13.75 -0.53 10.58
N ALA A 104 -13.62 0.10 11.76
CA ALA A 104 -14.67 0.19 12.76
C ALA A 104 -16.03 0.72 12.24
N PRO A 105 -16.11 1.82 11.46
CA PRO A 105 -17.40 2.31 10.96
C PRO A 105 -17.96 1.52 9.76
N LEU A 106 -17.20 0.60 9.16
CA LEU A 106 -17.63 -0.09 7.93
C LEU A 106 -18.70 -1.15 8.20
N PRO A 107 -19.68 -1.34 7.30
CA PRO A 107 -20.57 -2.50 7.31
C PRO A 107 -19.81 -3.84 7.27
N ALA A 108 -20.39 -4.88 7.86
CA ALA A 108 -19.72 -6.18 8.04
C ALA A 108 -19.32 -6.86 6.72
N ASP A 109 -20.11 -6.70 5.66
CA ASP A 109 -19.83 -7.20 4.32
C ASP A 109 -18.65 -6.48 3.66
N VAL A 110 -18.51 -5.17 3.88
CA VAL A 110 -17.40 -4.34 3.39
C VAL A 110 -16.13 -4.52 4.23
N ARG A 111 -16.26 -4.87 5.51
CA ARG A 111 -15.14 -4.99 6.46
C ARG A 111 -14.25 -6.21 6.22
N LYS A 112 -14.77 -7.29 5.62
CA LYS A 112 -14.04 -8.57 5.46
C LYS A 112 -12.59 -8.45 4.92
N PRO A 113 -12.28 -7.63 3.89
CA PRO A 113 -10.92 -7.46 3.43
C PRO A 113 -9.99 -6.81 4.47
N TYR A 114 -10.51 -5.89 5.28
CA TYR A 114 -9.78 -5.26 6.39
C TYR A 114 -9.46 -6.29 7.47
N ASP A 115 -10.44 -7.11 7.87
CA ASP A 115 -10.26 -8.15 8.89
C ASP A 115 -9.17 -9.15 8.47
N LYS A 116 -9.15 -9.54 7.19
CA LYS A 116 -8.10 -10.41 6.64
C LYS A 116 -6.72 -9.76 6.73
N THR A 117 -6.58 -8.50 6.32
CA THR A 117 -5.29 -7.80 6.43
C THR A 117 -4.87 -7.64 7.88
N LEU A 118 -5.79 -7.28 8.79
CA LEU A 118 -5.54 -7.15 10.23
C LEU A 118 -5.04 -8.46 10.82
N ALA A 119 -5.66 -9.59 10.49
CA ALA A 119 -5.22 -10.90 10.96
C ALA A 119 -3.77 -11.20 10.51
N SER A 120 -3.43 -10.93 9.25
CA SER A 120 -2.06 -11.10 8.75
C SER A 120 -1.05 -10.15 9.41
N LEU A 121 -1.43 -8.90 9.69
CA LEU A 121 -0.56 -7.95 10.39
C LEU A 121 -0.32 -8.36 11.85
N LYS A 122 -1.36 -8.81 12.55
CA LYS A 122 -1.29 -9.29 13.93
C LYS A 122 -0.40 -10.52 14.03
N GLU A 123 -0.62 -11.53 13.19
CA GLU A 123 0.23 -12.74 13.13
C GLU A 123 1.69 -12.37 12.88
N ARG A 124 1.96 -11.54 11.87
CA ARG A 124 3.31 -11.08 11.53
C ARG A 124 4.00 -10.32 12.67
N SER A 125 3.25 -9.52 13.43
CA SER A 125 3.80 -8.76 14.56
C SER A 125 4.38 -9.66 15.65
N VAL A 126 3.84 -10.88 15.80
CA VAL A 126 4.31 -11.89 16.75
C VAL A 126 5.37 -12.78 16.11
N SER A 127 5.15 -13.26 14.88
CA SER A 127 6.03 -14.24 14.25
C SER A 127 7.38 -13.66 13.84
N ARG A 128 7.45 -12.42 13.35
CA ARG A 128 8.72 -11.83 12.86
C ARG A 128 9.79 -11.64 13.94
N PRO A 129 9.49 -11.05 15.13
CA PRO A 129 10.50 -10.93 16.18
C PRO A 129 11.05 -12.29 16.61
N ARG A 130 10.16 -13.28 16.77
CA ARG A 130 10.53 -14.67 17.12
C ARG A 130 11.45 -15.28 16.06
N ILE A 131 11.04 -15.27 14.79
CA ILE A 131 11.83 -15.83 13.68
C ILE A 131 13.18 -15.13 13.55
N LYS A 132 13.25 -13.80 13.69
CA LYS A 132 14.52 -13.06 13.67
C LYS A 132 15.46 -13.53 14.78
N SER A 133 14.93 -13.71 16.00
CA SER A 133 15.72 -14.21 17.14
C SER A 133 16.23 -15.62 16.88
N GLU A 134 15.38 -16.53 16.39
CA GLU A 134 15.73 -17.92 16.08
C GLU A 134 16.81 -18.02 15.00
N ILE A 135 16.68 -17.24 13.91
CA ILE A 135 17.68 -17.18 12.84
C ILE A 135 19.01 -16.62 13.36
N ALA A 136 18.98 -15.56 14.19
CA ALA A 136 20.19 -15.00 14.76
C ALA A 136 20.92 -16.01 15.66
N SER A 137 20.18 -16.80 16.45
CA SER A 137 20.75 -17.88 17.26
C SER A 137 21.36 -18.99 16.39
N TRP A 138 20.67 -19.41 15.33
CA TRP A 138 21.19 -20.42 14.40
C TRP A 138 22.48 -19.97 13.70
N LEU A 139 22.55 -18.70 13.28
CA LEU A 139 23.75 -18.13 12.64
C LEU A 139 24.95 -18.05 13.59
N LYS A 140 24.73 -17.84 14.90
CA LYS A 140 25.80 -17.80 15.90
C LYS A 140 26.32 -19.18 16.32
N ALA A 141 25.52 -20.22 16.12
CA ALA A 141 25.87 -21.59 16.43
C ALA A 141 26.66 -22.29 15.31
N LYS A 142 26.87 -21.59 14.18
CA LYS A 142 27.79 -21.96 13.10
C LYS A 142 29.11 -21.20 13.25
#